data_AF-A0A820LNJ4-F1
#
_entry.id   AF-A0A820LNJ4-F1
#
_cell.length_a   1.000
_cell.length_b   1.000
_cell.length_c   1.000
_cell.angle_alpha   90.00
_cell.angle_beta   90.00
_cell.angle_gamma   90.00
#
_symmetry.space_group_name_H-M   'P 1'
#
loop_
_entity.id
_entity.type
_entity.pdbx_description
1 polymer ?
#
loop_
_entity_poly.entity_id
_entity_poly.type
_entity_poly.pdbx_seq_one_letter_code
_entity_poly.pdbx_strand_id
1 'polypeptide(L)'
;YIDDIFMTTNQSLDDIQIVLEKAKHKDVIIEIECTIASTVNYLDVTITNEEGQLKTTVYHKPTAEPYYLPYRSDHPHKYHRNIPYSALTRAARLCSNVYDFNLERLRIEMSLLLGQYPLKLITNEFLRFFQMNKAMPVFEQHNQQAYQDLHQQLLNRTARKDTTSNDPMKDPVKYPAILQKNPWDRKKIYLRYPFENGPM
;
A
#
# COMPACT_ATOMS: atom_id res chain seq x y z
N TYR A 1 13.29 -10.06 4.11
CA TYR A 1 13.90 -9.41 5.27
C TYR A 1 12.93 -8.32 5.70
N ILE A 2 12.48 -8.33 6.96
CA ILE A 2 11.50 -7.39 7.52
C ILE A 2 12.20 -6.73 8.70
N ASP A 3 12.38 -5.42 8.63
CA ASP A 3 13.26 -4.67 9.54
C ASP A 3 12.44 -3.94 10.60
N ASP A 4 11.19 -3.58 10.26
CA ASP A 4 10.27 -2.86 11.13
C ASP A 4 9.18 -3.81 11.67
N ILE A 5 8.88 -3.71 12.96
CA ILE A 5 7.82 -4.49 13.62
C ILE A 5 6.83 -3.53 14.30
N PHE A 6 5.55 -3.76 14.05
CA PHE A 6 4.45 -3.11 14.78
C PHE A 6 3.82 -4.09 15.77
N MET A 7 3.56 -3.64 17.00
CA MET A 7 3.00 -4.46 18.07
C MET A 7 1.99 -3.65 18.90
N THR A 8 0.97 -4.32 19.42
CA THR A 8 0.06 -3.78 20.45
C THR A 8 0.13 -4.64 21.70
N THR A 9 -0.06 -4.01 22.86
CA THR A 9 -0.04 -4.70 24.16
C THR A 9 -1.07 -4.10 25.11
N ASN A 10 -1.64 -4.94 25.97
CA ASN A 10 -2.52 -4.54 27.07
C ASN A 10 -1.75 -4.51 28.41
N GLN A 11 -0.42 -4.67 28.38
CA GLN A 11 0.43 -4.59 29.55
C GLN A 11 0.60 -3.15 30.03
N SER A 12 1.00 -2.98 31.29
CA SER A 12 1.42 -1.68 31.79
C SER A 12 2.67 -1.19 31.05
N LEU A 13 2.90 0.13 31.06
CA LEU A 13 4.10 0.72 30.47
C LEU A 13 5.40 0.16 31.09
N ASP A 14 5.40 -0.10 32.39
CA ASP A 14 6.55 -0.64 33.10
C ASP A 14 6.85 -2.08 32.67
N ASP A 15 5.82 -2.93 32.57
CA ASP A 15 5.96 -4.33 32.18
C ASP A 15 6.49 -4.46 30.75
N ILE A 16 5.94 -3.67 29.81
CA ILE A 16 6.40 -3.73 28.42
C ILE A 16 7.82 -3.21 28.28
N GLN A 17 8.20 -2.18 29.06
CA GLN A 17 9.56 -1.65 29.02
C GLN A 17 10.58 -2.70 29.49
N ILE A 18 10.26 -3.48 30.53
CA ILE A 18 11.10 -4.60 30.96
C ILE A 18 11.28 -5.63 29.84
N VAL A 19 10.21 -5.95 29.11
CA VAL A 19 10.27 -6.90 27.99
C VAL A 19 11.13 -6.37 26.85
N LEU A 20 10.98 -5.09 26.50
CA LEU A 20 11.74 -4.46 25.42
C LEU A 20 13.23 -4.34 25.76
N GLU A 21 13.58 -3.99 27.00
CA GLU A 21 14.97 -3.96 27.44
C GLU A 21 15.63 -5.34 27.40
N LYS A 22 14.90 -6.40 27.80
CA LYS A 22 15.38 -7.78 27.61
C LYS A 22 15.58 -8.13 26.13
N ALA A 23 14.71 -7.66 25.25
CA ALA A 23 14.81 -7.92 23.82
C ALA A 23 16.04 -7.23 23.20
N LYS A 24 16.31 -5.97 23.56
CA LYS A 24 17.47 -5.20 23.09
C LYS A 24 18.81 -5.87 23.40
N HIS A 25 18.90 -6.60 24.50
CA HIS A 25 20.13 -7.28 24.92
C HIS A 25 20.20 -8.76 24.54
N LYS A 26 19.21 -9.27 23.82
CA LYS A 26 19.12 -10.71 23.49
C LYS A 26 20.17 -11.14 22.47
N ASP A 27 20.53 -10.25 21.55
CA ASP A 27 21.54 -10.49 20.52
C ASP A 27 22.51 -9.30 20.50
N VAL A 28 23.81 -9.58 20.49
CA VAL A 28 24.86 -8.55 20.52
C VAL A 28 25.00 -7.87 19.14
N ILE A 29 24.53 -8.53 18.08
CA ILE A 29 24.67 -8.05 16.70
C ILE A 29 23.48 -7.19 16.28
N ILE A 30 22.30 -7.42 16.87
CA ILE A 30 21.06 -6.77 16.45
C ILE A 30 20.73 -5.64 17.42
N GLU A 31 20.82 -4.41 16.93
CA GLU A 31 20.36 -3.22 17.66
C GLU A 31 18.84 -3.04 17.43
N ILE A 32 18.07 -2.99 18.51
CA ILE A 32 16.61 -2.83 18.45
C ILE A 32 16.26 -1.43 18.97
N GLU A 33 15.74 -0.59 18.09
CA GLU A 33 15.11 0.67 18.46
C GLU A 33 13.61 0.45 18.72
N CYS A 34 13.11 0.90 19.87
CA CYS A 34 11.72 0.74 20.26
C CYS A 34 11.12 2.11 20.60
N THR A 35 9.95 2.40 20.05
CA THR A 35 9.18 3.60 20.39
C THR A 35 7.78 3.20 20.86
N ILE A 36 7.39 3.66 22.04
CA ILE A 36 6.04 3.44 22.59
C ILE A 36 5.30 4.78 22.53
N ALA A 37 4.16 4.81 21.85
CA ALA A 37 3.29 5.96 21.81
C ALA A 37 1.84 5.55 21.55
N SER A 38 0.89 6.44 21.89
CA SER A 38 -0.51 6.28 21.51
C SER A 38 -0.73 6.49 20.01
N THR A 39 0.17 7.21 19.34
CA THR A 39 0.18 7.40 17.89
C THR A 39 1.56 7.09 17.33
N VAL A 40 1.62 6.19 16.36
CA VAL A 40 2.88 5.74 15.74
C VAL A 40 2.73 5.73 14.22
N ASN A 41 3.80 6.10 13.52
CA ASN A 41 3.89 5.95 12.07
C ASN A 41 4.55 4.60 11.76
N TYR A 42 3.88 3.77 10.98
CA TYR A 42 4.41 2.48 10.55
C TYR A 42 4.18 2.31 9.05
N LEU A 43 5.28 2.18 8.30
CA LEU A 43 5.29 2.16 6.84
C LEU A 43 4.55 3.40 6.26
N ASP A 44 3.39 3.14 5.70
CA ASP A 44 2.54 4.06 4.95
C ASP A 44 1.34 4.58 5.77
N VAL A 45 1.28 4.24 7.06
CA VAL A 45 0.10 4.41 7.90
C VAL A 45 0.47 5.10 9.21
N THR A 46 -0.34 6.08 9.61
CA THR A 46 -0.34 6.60 10.97
C THR A 46 -1.42 5.87 11.74
N ILE A 47 -1.03 5.21 12.83
CA ILE A 47 -1.91 4.39 13.66
C ILE A 47 -2.07 5.11 15.00
N THR A 48 -3.30 5.46 15.36
CA THR A 48 -3.66 6.10 16.62
C THR A 48 -4.55 5.15 17.42
N ASN A 49 -4.19 4.92 18.68
CA ASN A 49 -5.02 4.18 19.61
C ASN A 49 -5.99 5.14 20.31
N GLU A 50 -7.27 5.04 19.97
CA GLU A 50 -8.39 5.73 20.61
C GLU A 50 -9.09 4.73 21.55
N GLU A 51 -8.67 4.71 22.83
CA GLU A 51 -9.29 3.90 23.89
C GLU A 51 -9.42 2.40 23.58
N GLY A 52 -8.40 1.82 22.95
CA GLY A 52 -8.37 0.40 22.57
C GLY A 52 -8.84 0.14 21.14
N GLN A 53 -9.34 1.15 20.42
CA GLN A 53 -9.64 1.07 19.00
C GLN A 53 -8.51 1.70 18.20
N LEU A 54 -7.96 0.93 17.25
CA LEU A 54 -6.93 1.44 16.34
C LEU A 54 -7.60 2.18 15.19
N LYS A 55 -7.35 3.48 15.11
CA LYS A 55 -7.69 4.32 13.98
C LYS A 55 -6.47 4.50 13.10
N THR A 56 -6.65 4.33 11.80
CA THR A 56 -5.57 4.44 10.82
C THR A 56 -5.84 5.55 9.82
N THR A 57 -4.79 6.27 9.43
CA THR A 57 -4.78 7.30 8.38
C THR A 57 -3.53 7.16 7.51
N VAL A 58 -3.50 7.81 6.35
CA VAL A 58 -2.33 7.77 5.47
C VAL A 58 -1.18 8.59 6.08
N TYR A 59 -0.04 7.96 6.29
CA TYR A 59 1.17 8.67 6.70
C TYR A 59 1.85 9.31 5.49
N HIS A 60 2.15 10.60 5.60
CA HIS A 60 2.93 11.34 4.61
C HIS A 60 4.23 11.79 5.27
N LYS A 61 5.36 11.24 4.78
CA LYS A 61 6.68 11.66 5.26
C LYS A 61 6.86 13.16 5.00
N PRO A 62 7.29 13.96 5.99
CA PRO A 62 7.51 15.41 5.81
C PRO A 62 8.49 15.76 4.69
N THR A 63 9.43 14.86 4.41
CA THR A 63 10.45 15.01 3.36
C THR A 63 10.03 14.45 2.01
N ALA A 64 8.91 13.74 1.91
CA ALA A 64 8.44 13.22 0.65
C ALA A 64 7.88 14.35 -0.21
N GLU A 65 8.26 14.37 -1.49
CA GLU A 65 7.64 15.27 -2.45
C GLU A 65 6.14 14.97 -2.51
N PRO A 66 5.28 16.00 -2.43
CA PRO A 66 3.83 15.79 -2.35
C PRO A 66 3.23 15.43 -3.71
N TYR A 67 4.04 15.17 -4.74
CA TYR A 67 3.57 15.03 -6.11
C TYR A 67 3.56 13.55 -6.52
N TYR A 68 2.44 13.18 -7.14
CA TYR A 68 2.44 12.02 -8.02
C TYR A 68 3.31 12.29 -9.24
N LEU A 69 3.62 11.23 -9.99
CA LEU A 69 4.29 11.32 -11.28
C LEU A 69 3.68 12.46 -12.13
N PRO A 70 4.45 13.51 -12.48
CA PRO A 70 3.93 14.67 -13.20
C PRO A 70 3.28 14.28 -14.53
N TYR A 71 2.15 14.90 -14.88
CA TYR A 71 1.36 14.53 -16.06
C TYR A 71 2.10 14.75 -17.39
N ARG A 72 3.06 15.68 -17.41
CA ARG A 72 3.89 16.00 -18.59
C ARG A 72 5.13 15.12 -18.73
N SER A 73 5.36 14.19 -17.82
CA SER A 73 6.50 13.27 -17.95
C SER A 73 6.29 12.30 -19.12
N ASP A 74 7.38 11.74 -19.64
CA ASP A 74 7.37 10.84 -20.80
C ASP A 74 6.96 9.41 -20.42
N HIS A 75 5.85 9.28 -19.72
CA HIS A 75 5.28 7.99 -19.36
C HIS A 75 4.01 7.72 -20.16
N PRO A 76 3.72 6.45 -20.50
CA PRO A 76 2.49 6.13 -21.21
C PRO A 76 1.24 6.62 -20.47
N HIS A 77 0.29 7.20 -21.22
CA HIS A 77 -0.96 7.76 -20.66
C HIS A 77 -1.73 6.83 -19.73
N LYS A 78 -1.62 5.51 -19.93
CA LYS A 78 -2.22 4.50 -19.04
C LYS A 78 -1.76 4.63 -17.58
N TYR A 79 -0.51 5.01 -17.33
CA TYR A 79 0.02 5.16 -15.97
C TYR A 79 -0.55 6.42 -15.31
N HIS A 80 -0.52 7.55 -16.00
CA HIS A 80 -1.17 8.79 -15.56
C HIS A 80 -2.64 8.56 -15.23
N ARG A 81 -3.37 7.88 -16.12
CA ARG A 81 -4.77 7.57 -15.90
C ARG A 81 -5.02 6.68 -14.68
N ASN A 82 -4.11 5.75 -14.38
CA ASN A 82 -4.27 4.82 -13.27
C ASN A 82 -3.93 5.43 -11.90
N ILE A 83 -3.09 6.48 -11.87
CA ILE A 83 -2.63 7.10 -10.63
C ILE A 83 -3.80 7.57 -9.75
N PRO A 84 -4.76 8.41 -10.22
CA PRO A 84 -5.87 8.88 -9.38
C PRO A 84 -6.69 7.74 -8.76
N TYR A 85 -7.05 6.74 -9.57
CA TYR A 85 -7.81 5.58 -9.10
C TYR A 85 -7.04 4.78 -8.05
N SER A 86 -5.75 4.52 -8.30
CA SER A 86 -4.90 3.77 -7.38
C SER A 86 -4.65 4.50 -6.06
N ALA A 87 -4.48 5.83 -6.11
CA ALA A 87 -4.32 6.68 -4.94
C ALA A 87 -5.58 6.65 -4.05
N LEU A 88 -6.77 6.79 -4.63
CA LEU A 88 -8.02 6.67 -3.88
C LEU A 88 -8.23 5.29 -3.29
N THR A 89 -7.91 4.24 -4.05
CA THR A 89 -7.99 2.86 -3.56
C THR A 89 -7.08 2.63 -2.37
N ARG A 90 -5.87 3.19 -2.40
CA ARG A 90 -4.94 3.15 -1.27
C ARG A 90 -5.50 3.94 -0.09
N ALA A 91 -5.94 5.18 -0.28
CA ALA A 91 -6.51 5.98 0.80
C ALA A 91 -7.71 5.28 1.48
N ALA A 92 -8.61 4.71 0.69
CA ALA A 92 -9.78 3.98 1.21
C ALA A 92 -9.40 2.71 1.98
N ARG A 93 -8.25 2.08 1.66
CA ARG A 93 -7.73 0.92 2.40
C ARG A 93 -7.04 1.33 3.71
N LEU A 94 -6.39 2.48 3.73
CA LEU A 94 -5.58 2.91 4.87
C LEU A 94 -6.37 3.72 5.88
N CYS A 95 -7.38 4.49 5.47
CA CYS A 95 -8.19 5.29 6.38
C CYS A 95 -9.31 4.46 7.03
N SER A 96 -9.42 4.45 8.37
CA SER A 96 -10.51 3.73 9.04
C SER A 96 -11.86 4.47 9.02
N ASN A 97 -11.85 5.78 8.79
CA ASN A 97 -13.03 6.66 8.87
C ASN A 97 -13.23 7.45 7.56
N VAL A 98 -14.49 7.72 7.21
CA VAL A 98 -14.91 8.58 6.08
C VAL A 98 -14.26 9.94 6.14
N TYR A 99 -14.22 10.54 7.33
CA TYR A 99 -13.72 11.90 7.49
C TYR A 99 -12.25 11.98 7.07
N ASP A 100 -11.42 11.08 7.58
CA ASP A 100 -9.99 11.02 7.26
C ASP A 100 -9.76 10.62 5.79
N PHE A 101 -10.58 9.72 5.26
CA PHE A 101 -10.56 9.41 3.82
C PHE A 101 -10.87 10.63 2.95
N ASN A 102 -11.86 11.46 3.34
CA ASN A 102 -12.21 12.64 2.57
C ASN A 102 -11.12 13.71 2.63
N LEU A 103 -10.47 13.89 3.79
CA LEU A 103 -9.30 14.75 3.89
C LEU A 103 -8.16 14.27 2.97
N GLU A 104 -7.89 12.96 2.97
CA GLU A 104 -6.89 12.38 2.08
C GLU A 104 -7.29 12.49 0.61
N ARG A 105 -8.56 12.28 0.26
CA ARG A 105 -9.10 12.49 -1.09
C ARG A 105 -8.85 13.91 -1.59
N LEU A 106 -9.11 14.91 -0.75
CA LEU A 106 -8.84 16.32 -1.08
C LEU A 106 -7.34 16.57 -1.27
N ARG A 107 -6.50 15.97 -0.43
CA ARG A 107 -5.03 16.04 -0.57
C ARG A 107 -4.57 15.42 -1.89
N ILE A 108 -5.11 14.26 -2.27
CA ILE A 108 -4.82 13.59 -3.55
C ILE A 108 -5.22 14.48 -4.73
N GLU A 109 -6.43 15.06 -4.69
CA GLU A 109 -6.93 15.96 -5.71
C GLU A 109 -6.00 17.17 -5.90
N MET A 110 -5.60 17.83 -4.81
CA MET A 110 -4.65 18.94 -4.85
C MET A 110 -3.29 18.52 -5.41
N SER A 111 -2.77 17.38 -4.98
CA SER A 111 -1.48 16.84 -5.44
C SER A 111 -1.46 16.56 -6.94
N LEU A 112 -2.57 16.04 -7.49
CA LEU A 112 -2.74 15.79 -8.92
C LEU A 112 -2.84 17.09 -9.72
N LEU A 113 -3.56 18.09 -9.21
CA LEU A 113 -3.66 19.40 -9.85
C LEU A 113 -2.30 20.10 -9.93
N LEU A 114 -1.51 20.04 -8.86
CA LEU A 114 -0.12 20.53 -8.85
C LEU A 114 0.78 19.76 -9.83
N GLY A 115 0.53 18.46 -9.97
CA GLY A 115 1.15 17.60 -11.00
C GLY A 115 0.67 17.85 -12.43
N GLN A 116 -0.13 18.89 -12.68
CA GLN A 116 -0.68 19.30 -13.97
C GLN A 116 -1.61 18.28 -14.64
N TYR A 117 -2.30 17.46 -13.83
CA TYR A 117 -3.32 16.55 -14.35
C TYR A 117 -4.55 17.34 -14.81
N PRO A 118 -5.15 17.01 -15.97
CA PRO A 118 -6.39 17.65 -16.41
C PRO A 118 -7.53 17.37 -15.44
N LEU A 119 -8.25 18.42 -15.00
CA LEU A 119 -9.37 18.29 -14.05
C LEU A 119 -10.40 17.24 -14.49
N LYS A 120 -10.76 17.24 -15.78
CA LYS A 120 -11.69 16.23 -16.34
C LYS A 120 -11.21 14.80 -16.12
N LEU A 121 -9.91 14.54 -16.24
CA LEU A 121 -9.34 13.21 -16.00
C LEU A 121 -9.45 12.84 -14.52
N ILE A 122 -9.10 13.76 -13.62
CA ILE A 122 -9.22 13.56 -12.17
C ILE A 122 -10.67 13.22 -11.80
N THR A 123 -11.62 14.05 -12.21
CA THR A 123 -13.05 13.85 -11.93
C THR A 123 -13.54 12.51 -12.48
N ASN A 124 -13.20 12.17 -13.73
CA ASN A 124 -13.62 10.91 -14.34
C ASN A 124 -13.10 9.69 -13.58
N GLU A 125 -11.82 9.68 -13.17
CA GLU A 125 -11.26 8.54 -12.45
C GLU A 125 -11.75 8.48 -10.99
N PHE A 126 -12.04 9.62 -10.36
CA PHE A 126 -12.69 9.67 -9.04
C PHE A 126 -14.11 9.09 -9.12
N LEU A 127 -14.93 9.54 -10.08
CA LEU A 127 -16.27 9.00 -10.30
C LEU A 127 -16.23 7.51 -10.60
N ARG A 128 -15.28 7.08 -11.45
CA ARG A 128 -15.07 5.67 -11.74
C ARG A 128 -14.74 4.87 -10.48
N PHE A 129 -13.90 5.39 -9.58
CA PHE A 129 -13.62 4.75 -8.29
C PHE A 129 -14.89 4.56 -7.47
N PHE A 130 -15.71 5.61 -7.30
CA PHE A 130 -16.95 5.52 -6.53
C PHE A 130 -17.94 4.53 -7.15
N GLN A 131 -18.15 4.61 -8.47
CA GLN A 131 -19.04 3.70 -9.21
C GLN A 131 -18.60 2.24 -9.11
N MET A 132 -17.31 1.96 -9.35
CA MET A 132 -16.78 0.60 -9.33
C MET A 132 -16.87 -0.05 -7.95
N ASN A 133 -16.80 0.75 -6.88
CA ASN A 133 -16.90 0.25 -5.52
C ASN A 133 -18.28 0.50 -4.88
N LYS A 134 -19.31 0.84 -5.69
CA LYS A 134 -20.70 1.08 -5.25
C LYS A 134 -20.79 2.05 -4.06
N ALA A 135 -19.91 3.04 -4.03
CA ALA A 135 -19.83 4.04 -2.98
C ALA A 135 -20.38 5.38 -3.49
N MET A 136 -20.99 6.17 -2.61
CA MET A 136 -21.40 7.52 -2.97
C MET A 136 -20.21 8.47 -2.91
N PRO A 137 -20.06 9.40 -3.88
CA PRO A 137 -19.12 10.50 -3.74
C PRO A 137 -19.47 11.29 -2.48
N VAL A 138 -18.47 11.64 -1.67
CA VAL A 138 -18.66 12.32 -0.37
C VAL A 138 -19.29 13.72 -0.50
N PHE A 139 -19.50 14.22 -1.72
CA PHE A 139 -20.14 15.51 -1.98
C PHE A 139 -21.64 15.57 -1.60
N GLU A 140 -22.29 14.43 -1.33
CA GLU A 140 -23.75 14.40 -1.11
C GLU A 140 -24.18 14.08 0.34
N GLN A 141 -23.41 13.30 1.12
CA GLN A 141 -23.65 13.04 2.56
C GLN A 141 -22.52 12.19 3.17
N HIS A 142 -22.14 12.46 4.43
CA HIS A 142 -21.24 11.60 5.20
C HIS A 142 -22.00 10.36 5.70
N ASN A 143 -21.86 9.23 5.02
CA ASN A 143 -22.41 7.95 5.48
C ASN A 143 -21.29 7.03 6.00
N GLN A 144 -21.13 6.99 7.32
CA GLN A 144 -20.10 6.19 7.99
C GLN A 144 -20.26 4.69 7.71
N GLN A 145 -21.49 4.19 7.72
CA GLN A 145 -21.76 2.76 7.53
C GLN A 145 -21.38 2.31 6.11
N ALA A 146 -21.82 3.06 5.09
CA ALA A 146 -21.51 2.74 3.70
C ALA A 146 -20.00 2.72 3.42
N TYR A 147 -19.24 3.58 4.09
CA TYR A 147 -17.78 3.58 3.99
C TYR A 147 -17.12 2.44 4.73
N GLN A 148 -17.61 2.08 5.92
CA GLN A 148 -17.10 0.91 6.63
C GLN A 148 -17.27 -0.36 5.78
N ASP A 149 -18.41 -0.50 5.11
CA ASP A 149 -18.65 -1.61 4.19
C ASP A 149 -17.64 -1.61 3.02
N LEU A 150 -17.42 -0.44 2.39
CA LEU A 150 -16.41 -0.25 1.34
C LEU A 150 -14.99 -0.60 1.84
N HIS A 151 -14.62 -0.08 3.00
CA HIS A 151 -13.29 -0.25 3.60
C HIS A 151 -13.00 -1.73 3.85
N GLN A 152 -13.94 -2.45 4.47
CA GLN A 152 -13.83 -3.89 4.71
C GLN A 152 -13.73 -4.68 3.40
N GLN A 153 -14.52 -4.33 2.39
CA GLN A 153 -14.43 -4.96 1.06
C GLN A 153 -13.05 -4.76 0.43
N LEU A 154 -12.48 -3.55 0.53
CA LEU A 154 -11.18 -3.24 -0.08
C LEU A 154 -9.99 -3.86 0.66
N LEU A 155 -10.08 -4.02 1.99
CA LEU A 155 -9.09 -4.72 2.80
C LEU A 155 -9.06 -6.21 2.45
N ASN A 156 -10.23 -6.84 2.32
CA ASN A 156 -10.36 -8.26 2.02
C ASN A 156 -10.09 -8.58 0.53
N ARG A 157 -10.03 -7.57 -0.33
CA ARG A 157 -9.68 -7.73 -1.75
C ARG A 157 -8.19 -8.01 -1.87
N THR A 158 -7.85 -9.29 -2.00
CA THR A 158 -6.49 -9.77 -2.25
C THR A 158 -5.84 -8.99 -3.41
N ALA A 159 -4.57 -8.59 -3.25
CA ALA A 159 -3.81 -7.94 -4.32
C ALA A 159 -3.53 -8.90 -5.50
N ARG A 160 -3.64 -10.21 -5.25
CA ARG A 160 -3.72 -11.22 -6.29
C ARG A 160 -5.10 -11.09 -6.93
N LYS A 161 -5.14 -10.86 -8.24
CA LYS A 161 -6.24 -11.39 -9.06
C LYS A 161 -6.51 -12.80 -8.54
N ASP A 162 -7.60 -13.00 -7.82
CA ASP A 162 -8.29 -14.27 -7.91
C ASP A 162 -8.65 -14.35 -9.38
N THR A 163 -7.80 -15.06 -10.12
CA THR A 163 -8.04 -15.40 -11.51
C THR A 163 -9.21 -16.36 -11.48
N THR A 164 -10.42 -15.84 -11.29
CA THR A 164 -11.65 -16.47 -11.75
C THR A 164 -11.67 -16.32 -13.27
N SER A 165 -10.66 -16.89 -13.92
CA SER A 165 -10.71 -17.25 -15.32
C SER A 165 -11.70 -18.42 -15.42
N ASN A 166 -12.93 -18.12 -15.83
CA ASN A 166 -13.78 -19.11 -16.51
C ASN A 166 -13.25 -19.39 -17.93
N ASP A 167 -11.92 -19.36 -18.12
CA ASP A 167 -11.23 -19.67 -19.35
C ASP A 167 -10.25 -20.81 -19.05
N PRO A 168 -10.48 -22.04 -19.57
CA PRO A 168 -9.66 -23.21 -19.29
C PRO A 168 -8.35 -23.17 -20.10
N MET A 169 -7.66 -22.03 -20.13
CA MET A 169 -6.45 -21.85 -20.91
C MET A 169 -5.23 -21.54 -20.04
N LYS A 170 -4.56 -22.65 -19.69
CA LYS A 170 -3.11 -22.80 -19.44
C LYS A 170 -2.50 -21.91 -18.36
N ASP A 171 -2.47 -22.48 -17.17
CA ASP A 171 -1.62 -22.08 -16.06
C ASP A 171 -0.12 -22.20 -16.43
N PRO A 172 0.62 -21.07 -16.55
CA PRO A 172 2.03 -21.08 -16.97
C PRO A 172 2.97 -21.65 -15.90
N VAL A 173 2.48 -21.93 -14.69
CA VAL A 173 3.25 -22.60 -13.63
C VAL A 173 3.28 -24.12 -13.85
N LYS A 174 2.25 -24.69 -14.48
CA LYS A 174 2.16 -26.15 -14.70
C LYS A 174 2.97 -26.62 -15.90
N TYR A 175 3.20 -25.75 -16.87
CA TYR A 175 4.07 -26.00 -18.01
C TYR A 175 4.95 -24.76 -18.22
N PRO A 176 6.17 -24.70 -17.66
CA PRO A 176 7.09 -23.66 -18.06
C PRO A 176 7.27 -23.78 -19.58
N ALA A 177 7.14 -22.67 -20.30
CA ALA A 177 7.50 -22.64 -21.71
C ALA A 177 9.00 -22.99 -21.79
N ILE A 178 9.29 -24.26 -22.10
CA ILE A 178 10.66 -24.78 -22.25
C ILE A 178 11.21 -24.14 -23.52
N LEU A 179 11.81 -22.96 -23.39
CA LEU A 179 12.79 -22.47 -24.34
C LEU A 179 14.10 -23.19 -24.04
N GLN A 180 14.31 -24.31 -24.76
CA GLN A 180 15.47 -25.22 -24.78
C GLN A 180 15.50 -26.38 -23.76
N LYS A 181 15.51 -27.62 -24.30
CA LYS A 181 15.83 -28.86 -23.61
C LYS A 181 17.34 -29.08 -23.64
N ASN A 182 18.08 -28.50 -22.70
CA ASN A 182 19.42 -29.01 -22.38
C ASN A 182 19.34 -29.84 -21.09
N PRO A 183 19.89 -31.06 -21.05
CA PRO A 183 19.88 -31.90 -19.85
C PRO A 183 20.64 -31.17 -18.73
N TRP A 184 19.97 -31.02 -17.59
CA TRP A 184 20.51 -30.35 -16.40
C TRP A 184 21.68 -31.15 -15.82
N ASP A 185 22.91 -30.63 -15.96
CA ASP A 185 24.09 -31.17 -15.27
C ASP A 185 24.14 -30.61 -13.84
N ARG A 186 23.82 -31.45 -12.86
CA ARG A 186 23.79 -31.07 -11.43
C ARG A 186 25.15 -30.65 -10.86
N LYS A 187 26.25 -30.89 -11.59
CA LYS A 187 27.60 -30.51 -11.15
C LYS A 187 28.03 -29.10 -11.55
N LYS A 188 27.23 -28.40 -12.38
CA LYS A 188 27.54 -27.02 -12.81
C LYS A 188 26.45 -26.07 -12.33
N ILE A 189 26.77 -25.23 -11.34
CA ILE A 189 25.93 -24.10 -10.94
C ILE A 189 26.15 -22.99 -11.98
N TYR A 190 25.11 -22.65 -12.74
CA TYR A 190 25.13 -21.48 -13.60
C TYR A 190 24.48 -20.31 -12.87
N LEU A 191 25.27 -19.32 -12.46
CA LEU A 191 24.78 -18.01 -12.02
C LEU A 191 24.08 -17.35 -13.21
N ARG A 192 22.75 -17.18 -13.14
CA ARG A 192 21.96 -16.63 -14.26
C ARG A 192 22.19 -15.12 -14.50
N TYR A 193 22.91 -14.44 -13.61
CA TYR A 193 23.26 -13.03 -13.74
C TYR A 193 24.61 -12.74 -13.05
N PRO A 194 25.73 -12.64 -13.77
CA PRO A 194 26.91 -11.95 -13.26
C PRO A 194 26.64 -10.43 -13.24
N PHE A 195 26.83 -9.80 -12.09
CA PHE A 195 26.52 -8.39 -11.80
C PHE A 195 27.39 -7.37 -12.55
N GLU A 196 28.27 -7.80 -13.45
CA GLU A 196 29.39 -6.97 -13.92
C GLU A 196 29.23 -6.31 -15.29
N ASN A 197 28.12 -6.48 -16.02
CA ASN A 197 27.92 -5.65 -17.22
C ASN A 197 26.46 -5.20 -17.34
N GLY A 198 26.20 -3.98 -16.84
CA GLY A 198 25.06 -3.18 -17.26
C GLY A 198 25.18 -2.77 -18.73
N PRO A 199 24.08 -2.36 -19.38
CA PRO A 199 24.08 -2.05 -20.80
C PRO A 199 24.94 -0.82 -21.11
N MET A 200 25.81 -0.93 -22.12
CA MET A 200 26.33 0.22 -22.89
C MET A 200 25.21 0.87 -23.70
#